data_AF-A0A4V3DM16-F1
#
_entry.id   AF-A0A4V3DM16-F1
#
_cell.length_a   1.000
_cell.length_b   1.000
_cell.length_c   1.000
_cell.angle_alpha   90.00
_cell.angle_beta   90.00
_cell.angle_gamma   90.00
#
_symmetry.space_group_name_H-M   'P 1'
#
loop_
_entity.id
_entity.type
_entity.pdbx_description
1 polymer ?
#
loop_
_entity_poly.entity_id
_entity_poly.type
_entity_poly.pdbx_seq_one_letter_code
_entity_poly.pdbx_strand_id
1 'polypeptide(L)'
;MIRFARPLLIATAVLSLAACQKESEPAKPATTPAPATAPATPPPAAAPAATPPPAAAAPATADSVGVPECDNYITKYVACVSGKVPEASRAQLQASLDQMRAAWKQAAATTDGKASLAQACAAASDAAKTSMQAFGCTDF
;
A
#
# COMPACT_ATOMS: atom_id res chain seq x y z
N MET A 1 -22.81 33.21 0.72
CA MET A 1 -22.56 34.58 1.22
C MET A 1 -22.58 34.53 2.74
N ILE A 2 -21.60 35.20 3.40
CA ILE A 2 -21.44 35.42 4.88
C ILE A 2 -20.90 34.18 5.63
N ARG A 3 -19.59 34.02 5.96
CA ARG A 3 -18.63 34.75 6.85
C ARG A 3 -18.79 34.45 8.35
N PHE A 4 -17.63 34.34 9.02
CA PHE A 4 -17.34 34.18 10.46
C PHE A 4 -17.39 32.75 11.01
N ALA A 5 -16.50 32.29 11.88
CA ALA A 5 -15.19 32.68 12.39
C ALA A 5 -14.86 31.53 13.37
N ARG A 6 -13.59 31.10 13.46
CA ARG A 6 -13.13 30.30 14.62
C ARG A 6 -13.37 31.14 15.88
N PRO A 7 -13.99 30.56 16.92
CA PRO A 7 -13.30 30.61 18.19
C PRO A 7 -13.23 29.24 18.85
N LEU A 8 -12.00 28.93 19.24
CA LEU A 8 -11.59 28.03 20.29
C LEU A 8 -12.36 28.34 21.61
N LEU A 9 -12.86 27.29 22.29
CA LEU A 9 -13.06 27.12 23.76
C LEU A 9 -14.16 26.06 23.98
N ILE A 10 -13.85 24.77 24.18
CA ILE A 10 -13.50 24.11 25.47
C ILE A 10 -14.61 24.22 26.53
N ALA A 11 -15.29 23.09 26.79
CA ALA A 11 -15.83 22.61 28.08
C ALA A 11 -16.81 21.42 27.84
N THR A 12 -16.32 20.19 27.70
CA THR A 12 -16.36 19.12 28.73
C THR A 12 -17.76 18.66 29.16
N ALA A 13 -18.18 17.47 28.69
CA ALA A 13 -18.85 16.44 29.51
C ALA A 13 -18.99 15.09 28.75
N VAL A 14 -18.01 14.21 28.99
CA VAL A 14 -18.11 12.76 29.30
C VAL A 14 -19.23 11.93 28.64
N LEU A 15 -18.85 10.97 27.78
CA LEU A 15 -18.88 9.50 28.02
C LEU A 15 -18.64 8.78 26.68
N SER A 16 -17.52 8.07 26.51
CA SER A 16 -17.46 6.79 25.76
C SER A 16 -16.07 6.16 25.77
N LEU A 17 -16.02 5.03 26.49
CA LEU A 17 -15.26 3.81 26.24
C LEU A 17 -13.72 3.87 26.25
N ALA A 18 -13.19 3.44 27.40
CA ALA A 18 -11.93 2.75 27.54
C ALA A 18 -11.71 1.67 26.46
N ALA A 19 -10.73 1.88 25.59
CA ALA A 19 -9.86 0.85 25.01
C ALA A 19 -8.73 1.48 24.16
N CYS A 20 -7.76 2.13 24.81
CA CYS A 20 -6.36 2.00 24.40
C CYS A 20 -5.47 2.34 25.61
N GLN A 21 -5.20 1.31 26.40
CA GLN A 21 -4.28 1.33 27.54
C GLN A 21 -2.87 1.77 27.10
N LYS A 22 -2.37 2.89 27.63
CA LYS A 22 -1.11 2.92 28.42
C LYS A 22 -0.92 4.26 29.15
N GLU A 23 -1.21 4.25 30.45
CA GLU A 23 -0.96 5.30 31.46
C GLU A 23 0.54 5.45 31.78
N SER A 24 1.03 6.66 32.04
CA SER A 24 2.11 6.99 33.01
C SER A 24 2.31 8.52 33.15
N GLU A 25 1.90 9.08 34.29
CA GLU A 25 2.35 10.36 34.88
C GLU A 25 3.25 10.04 36.12
N PRO A 26 3.88 11.00 36.85
CA PRO A 26 4.60 12.25 36.53
C PRO A 26 5.97 12.37 37.27
N ALA A 27 6.82 13.38 36.94
CA ALA A 27 7.72 14.06 37.90
C ALA A 27 8.40 15.32 37.31
N LYS A 28 8.24 16.47 37.98
CA LYS A 28 9.09 17.69 37.93
C LYS A 28 10.34 17.44 38.83
N PRO A 29 11.49 18.18 38.81
CA PRO A 29 11.70 19.57 38.35
C PRO A 29 13.10 20.01 37.81
N ALA A 30 13.18 21.30 37.42
CA ALA A 30 14.30 22.26 37.59
C ALA A 30 15.54 22.31 36.64
N THR A 31 15.64 23.44 35.92
CA THR A 31 16.73 24.45 35.99
C THR A 31 18.12 24.20 35.34
N THR A 32 18.39 24.99 34.26
CA THR A 32 19.66 25.73 33.90
C THR A 32 20.84 24.94 33.30
N PRO A 33 21.82 25.60 32.63
CA PRO A 33 21.84 26.23 31.30
C PRO A 33 22.73 25.44 30.29
N ALA A 34 22.80 25.92 29.04
CA ALA A 34 23.68 25.42 27.99
C ALA A 34 25.17 25.37 28.37
N PRO A 35 25.93 24.44 27.78
CA PRO A 35 27.28 24.70 27.32
C PRO A 35 27.34 24.75 25.79
N ALA A 36 28.10 25.71 25.30
CA ALA A 36 28.51 25.86 23.92
C ALA A 36 29.55 24.79 23.51
N THR A 37 29.77 24.70 22.18
CA THR A 37 30.95 24.16 21.47
C THR A 37 31.16 22.63 21.54
N ALA A 38 31.40 21.89 20.45
CA ALA A 38 31.97 22.18 19.13
C ALA A 38 31.39 21.22 18.05
N PRO A 39 31.51 21.52 16.74
CA PRO A 39 31.20 20.56 15.69
C PRO A 39 32.25 19.44 15.67
N ALA A 40 31.84 18.21 15.96
CA ALA A 40 32.64 17.04 15.64
C ALA A 40 32.62 16.83 14.12
N THR A 41 33.80 16.91 13.52
CA THR A 41 34.06 16.50 12.13
C THR A 41 33.54 15.08 11.90
N PRO A 42 32.60 14.84 10.97
CA PRO A 42 32.23 13.47 10.63
C PRO A 42 33.43 12.76 9.96
N PRO A 43 33.72 11.48 10.31
CA PRO A 43 34.69 10.68 9.59
C PRO A 43 34.27 10.52 8.11
N PRO A 44 35.23 10.33 7.18
CA PRO A 44 34.94 10.23 5.77
C PRO A 44 33.95 9.11 5.50
N ALA A 45 32.93 9.43 4.71
CA ALA A 45 31.93 8.50 4.23
C ALA A 45 32.62 7.26 3.65
N ALA A 46 32.33 6.10 4.26
CA ALA A 46 32.59 4.83 3.63
C ALA A 46 31.85 4.83 2.28
N ALA A 47 32.62 4.63 1.21
CA ALA A 47 32.11 4.52 -0.14
C ALA A 47 30.93 3.52 -0.19
N PRO A 48 29.86 3.82 -0.94
CA PRO A 48 28.79 2.85 -1.14
C PRO A 48 29.41 1.60 -1.79
N ALA A 49 29.38 0.49 -1.05
CA ALA A 49 29.66 -0.82 -1.60
C ALA A 49 28.75 -1.02 -2.81
N ALA A 50 29.36 -1.38 -3.94
CA ALA A 50 28.69 -1.61 -5.20
C ALA A 50 27.47 -2.53 -5.00
N THR A 51 26.31 -2.00 -5.34
CA THR A 51 25.09 -2.78 -5.54
C THR A 51 25.41 -3.90 -6.54
N PRO A 52 25.15 -5.19 -6.21
CA PRO A 52 25.25 -6.24 -7.21
C PRO A 52 24.29 -5.91 -8.37
N PRO A 53 24.68 -6.16 -9.63
CA PRO A 53 23.77 -6.01 -10.76
C PRO A 53 22.53 -6.87 -10.51
N PRO A 54 21.32 -6.41 -10.91
CA PRO A 54 20.13 -7.22 -10.77
C PRO A 54 20.39 -8.53 -11.52
N ALA A 55 20.32 -9.64 -10.79
CA ALA A 55 20.34 -10.97 -11.38
C ALA A 55 19.27 -10.98 -12.47
N ALA A 56 19.67 -11.32 -13.69
CA ALA A 56 18.76 -11.47 -14.82
C ALA A 56 17.67 -12.46 -14.42
N ALA A 57 16.49 -11.92 -14.08
CA ALA A 57 15.30 -12.72 -13.88
C ALA A 57 15.04 -13.41 -15.22
N ALA A 58 15.00 -14.74 -15.19
CA ALA A 58 14.46 -15.55 -16.27
C ALA A 58 13.13 -14.94 -16.74
N PRO A 59 12.77 -15.04 -18.04
CA PRO A 59 11.56 -14.41 -18.54
C PRO A 59 10.37 -14.97 -17.80
N ALA A 60 9.90 -14.24 -16.80
CA ALA A 60 8.52 -14.33 -16.37
C ALA A 60 7.74 -14.10 -17.66
N THR A 61 6.99 -15.11 -18.10
CA THR A 61 5.94 -14.98 -19.12
C THR A 61 5.34 -13.59 -18.96
N ALA A 62 5.44 -12.74 -19.99
CA ALA A 62 5.35 -11.28 -19.82
C ALA A 62 4.06 -10.79 -19.15
N ASP A 63 3.03 -11.64 -19.09
CA ASP A 63 1.76 -11.41 -18.43
C ASP A 63 1.64 -11.95 -17.00
N SER A 64 2.55 -12.82 -16.56
CA SER A 64 2.46 -13.50 -15.28
C SER A 64 3.19 -12.76 -14.16
N VAL A 65 2.52 -12.72 -13.01
CA VAL A 65 3.05 -12.15 -11.76
C VAL A 65 3.96 -13.16 -11.03
N GLY A 66 3.85 -14.45 -11.38
CA GLY A 66 4.61 -15.52 -10.74
C GLY A 66 4.02 -15.96 -9.40
N VAL A 67 2.74 -15.65 -9.18
CA VAL A 67 1.92 -16.11 -8.05
C VAL A 67 0.63 -16.67 -8.65
N PRO A 68 0.40 -17.99 -8.56
CA PRO A 68 -0.65 -18.66 -9.33
C PRO A 68 -2.06 -18.13 -9.03
N GLU A 69 -2.30 -17.68 -7.80
CA GLU A 69 -3.57 -17.08 -7.38
C GLU A 69 -3.80 -15.74 -8.12
N CYS A 70 -2.81 -14.84 -8.11
CA CYS A 70 -2.86 -13.59 -8.86
C CYS A 70 -3.04 -13.82 -10.36
N ASP A 71 -2.31 -14.78 -10.93
CA ASP A 71 -2.39 -15.13 -12.35
C ASP A 71 -3.78 -15.65 -12.74
N ASN A 72 -4.41 -16.44 -11.87
CA ASN A 72 -5.80 -16.89 -12.05
C ASN A 72 -6.76 -15.71 -12.02
N TYR A 73 -6.68 -14.86 -10.98
CA TYR A 73 -7.48 -13.65 -10.85
C TYR A 73 -7.41 -12.78 -12.11
N ILE A 74 -6.20 -12.51 -12.62
CA ILE A 74 -6.07 -11.64 -13.78
C ILE A 74 -6.68 -12.30 -15.03
N THR A 75 -6.50 -13.61 -15.19
CA THR A 75 -7.11 -14.36 -16.30
C THR A 75 -8.64 -14.22 -16.28
N LYS A 76 -9.25 -14.40 -15.10
CA LYS A 76 -10.71 -14.23 -14.91
C LYS A 76 -11.17 -12.80 -15.19
N TYR A 77 -10.42 -11.83 -14.68
CA TYR A 77 -10.73 -10.42 -14.87
C TYR A 77 -10.68 -10.03 -16.35
N VAL A 78 -9.61 -10.37 -17.08
CA VAL A 78 -9.46 -10.04 -18.50
C VAL A 78 -10.52 -10.74 -19.35
N ALA A 79 -10.82 -12.02 -19.05
CA ALA A 79 -11.89 -12.75 -19.71
C ALA A 79 -13.24 -12.04 -19.52
N CYS A 80 -13.52 -11.57 -18.31
CA CYS A 80 -14.77 -10.88 -18.08
C CYS A 80 -14.83 -9.47 -18.70
N VAL A 81 -13.77 -8.69 -18.60
CA VAL A 81 -13.70 -7.37 -19.25
C VAL A 81 -13.92 -7.48 -20.76
N SER A 82 -13.31 -8.48 -21.38
CA SER A 82 -13.42 -8.71 -22.83
C SER A 82 -14.82 -9.19 -23.23
N GLY A 83 -15.47 -10.03 -22.42
CA GLY A 83 -16.75 -10.66 -22.76
C GLY A 83 -18.01 -9.95 -22.25
N LYS A 84 -17.92 -9.16 -21.18
CA LYS A 84 -19.08 -8.59 -20.48
C LYS A 84 -19.05 -7.07 -20.32
N VAL A 85 -17.86 -6.47 -20.21
CA VAL A 85 -17.75 -5.02 -19.98
C VAL A 85 -17.92 -4.26 -21.31
N PRO A 86 -18.66 -3.15 -21.34
CA PRO A 86 -18.77 -2.30 -22.53
C PRO A 86 -17.41 -1.72 -22.95
N GLU A 87 -17.21 -1.57 -24.26
CA GLU A 87 -15.91 -1.17 -24.83
C GLU A 87 -15.40 0.17 -24.28
N ALA A 88 -16.30 1.12 -24.01
CA ALA A 88 -16.01 2.41 -23.40
C ALA A 88 -15.33 2.32 -22.02
N SER A 89 -15.52 1.21 -21.29
CA SER A 89 -14.94 1.00 -19.96
C SER A 89 -13.78 0.02 -19.96
N ARG A 90 -13.62 -0.83 -20.99
CA ARG A 90 -12.57 -1.86 -21.03
C ARG A 90 -11.17 -1.29 -20.91
N ALA A 91 -10.86 -0.22 -21.66
CA ALA A 91 -9.54 0.39 -21.67
C ALA A 91 -9.13 0.87 -20.27
N GLN A 92 -10.06 1.50 -19.54
CA GLN A 92 -9.81 1.98 -18.18
C GLN A 92 -9.59 0.81 -17.21
N LEU A 93 -10.39 -0.26 -17.31
CA LEU A 93 -10.25 -1.44 -16.46
C LEU A 93 -8.95 -2.21 -16.75
N GLN A 94 -8.58 -2.33 -18.03
CA GLN A 94 -7.29 -2.92 -18.44
C GLN A 94 -6.10 -2.10 -17.96
N ALA A 95 -6.15 -0.78 -18.09
CA ALA A 95 -5.08 0.10 -17.59
C ALA A 95 -4.91 -0.03 -16.07
N SER A 96 -6.01 -0.10 -15.32
CA SER A 96 -5.99 -0.34 -13.88
C SER A 96 -5.35 -1.69 -13.53
N LEU A 97 -5.73 -2.76 -14.25
CA LEU A 97 -5.13 -4.07 -14.07
C LEU A 97 -3.64 -4.09 -14.39
N ASP A 98 -3.23 -3.44 -15.48
CA ASP A 98 -1.83 -3.42 -15.90
C ASP A 98 -0.95 -2.74 -14.84
N GLN A 99 -1.42 -1.62 -14.29
CA GLN A 99 -0.76 -0.92 -13.19
C GLN A 99 -0.65 -1.82 -11.95
N MET A 100 -1.71 -2.57 -11.64
CA MET A 100 -1.72 -3.50 -10.51
C MET A 100 -0.77 -4.68 -10.73
N ARG A 101 -0.75 -5.24 -11.94
CA ARG A 101 0.22 -6.27 -12.36
C ARG A 101 1.65 -5.79 -12.24
N ALA A 102 1.95 -4.57 -12.68
CA ALA A 102 3.29 -4.01 -12.56
C ALA A 102 3.73 -3.91 -11.08
N ALA A 103 2.85 -3.42 -10.21
CA ALA A 103 3.10 -3.36 -8.78
C ALA A 103 3.28 -4.75 -8.15
N TRP A 104 2.45 -5.73 -8.54
CA TRP A 104 2.58 -7.10 -8.06
C TRP A 104 3.85 -7.79 -8.58
N LYS A 105 4.26 -7.53 -9.82
CA LYS A 105 5.55 -8.04 -10.34
C LYS A 105 6.74 -7.51 -9.54
N GLN A 106 6.70 -6.24 -9.13
CA GLN A 106 7.72 -5.65 -8.27
C GLN A 106 7.73 -6.31 -6.88
N ALA A 107 6.55 -6.53 -6.28
CA ALA A 107 6.44 -7.21 -5.00
C ALA A 107 6.84 -8.69 -5.09
N ALA A 108 6.54 -9.36 -6.20
CA ALA A 108 6.93 -10.74 -6.48
C ALA A 108 8.43 -10.91 -6.75
N ALA A 109 9.22 -9.83 -6.80
CA ALA A 109 10.67 -9.91 -6.93
C ALA A 109 11.32 -10.54 -5.68
N THR A 110 10.63 -10.57 -4.54
CA THR A 110 11.10 -11.20 -3.29
C THR A 110 10.21 -12.37 -2.89
N THR A 111 10.78 -13.35 -2.19
CA THR A 111 10.04 -14.54 -1.73
C THR A 111 8.94 -14.18 -0.73
N ASP A 112 9.23 -13.28 0.22
CA ASP A 112 8.24 -12.78 1.19
C ASP A 112 7.10 -12.02 0.49
N GLY A 113 7.43 -11.23 -0.54
CA GLY A 113 6.43 -10.50 -1.32
C GLY A 113 5.50 -11.43 -2.11
N LYS A 114 6.01 -12.51 -2.68
CA LYS A 114 5.18 -13.56 -3.31
C LYS A 114 4.22 -14.22 -2.33
N ALA A 115 4.68 -14.52 -1.11
CA ALA A 115 3.84 -15.12 -0.08
C ALA A 115 2.70 -14.17 0.36
N SER A 116 3.01 -12.89 0.54
CA SER A 116 2.00 -11.86 0.84
C SER A 116 1.03 -11.62 -0.31
N LEU A 117 1.50 -11.70 -1.55
CA LEU A 117 0.67 -11.49 -2.74
C LEU A 117 -0.44 -12.52 -2.90
N ALA A 118 -0.24 -13.78 -2.50
CA ALA A 118 -1.29 -14.78 -2.59
C ALA A 118 -2.55 -14.36 -1.80
N GLN A 119 -2.38 -13.82 -0.60
CA GLN A 119 -3.50 -13.30 0.19
C GLN A 119 -4.06 -12.00 -0.36
N ALA A 120 -3.19 -11.12 -0.87
CA ALA A 120 -3.62 -9.86 -1.48
C ALA A 120 -4.45 -10.08 -2.75
N CYS A 121 -4.08 -11.07 -3.57
CA CYS A 121 -4.80 -11.41 -4.80
C CYS A 121 -6.14 -12.08 -4.52
N ALA A 122 -6.23 -12.94 -3.49
CA ALA A 122 -7.52 -13.47 -3.04
C ALA A 122 -8.47 -12.33 -2.61
N ALA A 123 -7.98 -11.38 -1.80
CA ALA A 123 -8.75 -10.21 -1.41
C ALA A 123 -9.13 -9.33 -2.60
N ALA A 124 -8.24 -9.18 -3.59
CA ALA A 124 -8.52 -8.47 -4.83
C ALA A 124 -9.58 -9.19 -5.69
N SER A 125 -9.60 -10.53 -5.69
CA SER A 125 -10.61 -11.33 -6.37
C SER A 125 -11.99 -11.12 -5.74
N ASP A 126 -12.10 -11.16 -4.41
CA ASP A 126 -13.35 -10.88 -3.69
C ASP A 126 -13.86 -9.45 -3.94
N ALA A 127 -12.96 -8.47 -3.94
CA ALA A 127 -13.28 -7.09 -4.25
C ALA A 127 -13.72 -6.91 -5.73
N ALA A 128 -13.05 -7.59 -6.64
CA ALA A 128 -13.42 -7.59 -8.06
C ALA A 128 -14.76 -8.27 -8.31
N LYS A 129 -15.05 -9.38 -7.61
CA LYS A 129 -16.35 -10.04 -7.67
C LYS A 129 -17.47 -9.07 -7.33
N THR A 130 -17.33 -8.35 -6.21
CA THR A 130 -18.33 -7.35 -5.78
C THR A 130 -18.45 -6.21 -6.79
N SER A 131 -17.32 -5.62 -7.21
CA SER A 131 -17.34 -4.45 -8.10
C SER A 131 -17.73 -4.77 -9.54
N MET A 132 -17.44 -5.98 -10.00
CA MET A 132 -17.69 -6.41 -11.38
C MET A 132 -18.96 -7.24 -11.54
N GLN A 133 -19.63 -7.62 -10.45
CA GLN A 133 -20.96 -8.24 -10.51
C GLN A 133 -21.95 -7.36 -11.27
N ALA A 134 -21.82 -6.03 -11.19
CA ALA A 134 -22.63 -5.07 -11.95
C ALA A 134 -22.48 -5.22 -13.47
N PHE A 135 -21.34 -5.72 -13.95
CA PHE A 135 -21.10 -6.05 -15.35
C PHE A 135 -21.45 -7.51 -15.69
N GLY A 136 -21.90 -8.31 -14.73
CA GLY A 136 -22.16 -9.74 -14.91
C GLY A 136 -20.91 -10.61 -14.80
N CYS A 137 -19.84 -10.11 -14.17
CA CYS A 137 -18.62 -10.86 -13.88
C CYS A 137 -18.70 -11.54 -12.52
N THR A 138 -19.10 -12.81 -12.48
CA THR A 138 -19.25 -13.56 -11.23
C THR A 138 -18.25 -14.71 -11.07
N ASP A 139 -17.41 -14.96 -12.07
CA ASP A 139 -16.44 -16.06 -12.13
C ASP A 139 -15.08 -15.64 -11.54
N PHE A 140 -15.14 -15.13 -10.29
CA PHE A 140 -14.01 -14.71 -9.46
C PHE A 140 -13.95 -15.55 -8.18
#